data_AF-A0A9P6JDF5-F1
#
_entry.id   AF-A0A9P6JDF5-F1
#
_cell.length_a   1.000
_cell.length_b   1.000
_cell.length_c   1.000
_cell.angle_alpha   90.00
_cell.angle_beta   90.00
_cell.angle_gamma   90.00
#
_symmetry.space_group_name_H-M   'P 1'
#
loop_
_entity.id
_entity.type
_entity.pdbx_description
1 polymer ?
#
loop_
_entity_poly.entity_id
_entity_poly.type
_entity_poly.pdbx_seq_one_letter_code
_entity_poly.pdbx_strand_id
1 'polypeptide(L)'
;MALFNSQWASTLVELPTLTFHNALLPLSIFSALHGIKMSMAYRKAIEQAAEQSLKDGTAAQPPRTPWGQALLSVLVMSLGGGFTTSMLLGMPPSWLGSNVVVPTYALSFFLIHQTILYDILNDLVPPAVLDSVLIVADSSLRALSIAKLGVDGSRMRFAADSHVGSGGVSEPWFAMLFLGMVAGSGGGMWADLLKLKSHHWTLSTPSFVHTATYDMKAAFLSAFFYAASTSPQFYQLLRGDSDLDASLGKVGLLELQDAKAMTMLVMCTLMLGQRAEQTVLRLTGLDGGSLAWGKSNAFKLSTRVSKKNDDIDVQELKAMSKIDQDDEKVYQALRRRGRQAEEPTEDEEEQEEEGEEEEEEEEPAKKSTRGRKKGSGKKLGSPAPPSTASADVPLTRSTRLRKPARQEL
;
A
#
# COMPACT_ATOMS: atom_id res chain seq x y z
N MET A 1 -25.99 20.38 18.93
CA MET A 1 -26.74 19.18 18.51
C MET A 1 -25.90 17.95 18.79
N ALA A 2 -26.14 17.26 19.90
CA ALA A 2 -25.57 15.93 20.14
C ALA A 2 -26.53 14.89 19.54
N LEU A 3 -26.59 14.79 18.21
CA LEU A 3 -27.49 13.84 17.54
C LEU A 3 -27.04 12.38 17.72
N PHE A 4 -25.83 12.16 18.22
CA PHE A 4 -25.30 10.84 18.49
C PHE A 4 -24.49 10.84 19.79
N ASN A 5 -24.65 9.82 20.62
CA ASN A 5 -23.91 9.64 21.87
C ASN A 5 -22.41 9.40 21.57
N SER A 6 -21.46 10.14 22.14
CA SER A 6 -20.02 10.07 21.82
C SER A 6 -19.39 8.65 21.80
N GLN A 7 -20.08 7.68 22.40
CA GLN A 7 -19.75 6.25 22.33
C GLN A 7 -19.70 5.63 20.92
N TRP A 8 -20.51 6.07 19.94
CA TRP A 8 -20.46 5.44 18.60
C TRP A 8 -19.17 5.78 17.86
N ALA A 9 -18.70 7.03 17.98
CA ALA A 9 -17.53 7.51 17.26
C ALA A 9 -16.25 6.86 17.78
N SER A 10 -16.12 6.78 19.12
CA SER A 10 -15.05 6.02 19.78
C SER A 10 -15.07 4.55 19.34
N THR A 11 -16.23 3.89 19.38
CA THR A 11 -16.37 2.50 18.92
C THR A 11 -15.88 2.33 17.48
N LEU A 12 -16.34 3.17 16.54
CA LEU A 12 -15.92 3.08 15.13
C LEU A 12 -14.42 3.33 14.95
N VAL A 13 -13.84 4.32 15.63
CA VAL A 13 -12.40 4.63 15.55
C VAL A 13 -11.54 3.55 16.19
N GLU A 14 -12.07 2.83 17.17
CA GLU A 14 -11.41 1.71 17.84
C GLU A 14 -11.51 0.40 17.04
N LEU A 15 -12.50 0.23 16.15
CA LEU A 15 -12.66 -1.01 15.37
C LEU A 15 -11.36 -1.48 14.67
N PRO A 16 -10.57 -0.60 14.01
CA PRO A 16 -9.34 -1.04 13.35
C PRO A 16 -8.22 -1.44 14.31
N THR A 17 -8.37 -1.16 15.60
CA THR A 17 -7.45 -1.57 16.66
C THR A 17 -7.80 -2.94 17.26
N LEU A 18 -8.95 -3.52 16.90
CA LEU A 18 -9.33 -4.86 17.33
C LEU A 18 -8.31 -5.88 16.83
N THR A 19 -7.78 -6.67 17.76
CA THR A 19 -6.81 -7.74 17.49
C THR A 19 -7.48 -9.11 17.59
N PHE A 20 -6.92 -10.12 16.92
CA PHE A 20 -7.39 -11.51 17.07
C PHE A 20 -7.22 -12.01 18.51
N HIS A 21 -6.05 -11.75 19.12
CA HIS A 21 -5.80 -12.06 20.52
C HIS A 21 -4.67 -11.20 21.08
N ASN A 22 -4.93 -10.45 22.17
CA ASN A 22 -3.99 -9.46 22.72
C ASN A 22 -2.61 -10.03 23.08
N ALA A 23 -2.52 -11.29 23.53
CA ALA A 23 -1.26 -11.88 24.01
C ALA A 23 -0.59 -12.85 23.01
N LEU A 24 -1.37 -13.50 22.14
CA LEU A 24 -0.88 -14.62 21.31
C LEU A 24 -0.72 -14.20 19.86
N LEU A 25 -1.66 -13.38 19.38
CA LEU A 25 -1.74 -12.96 18.00
C LEU A 25 -2.22 -11.51 17.95
N PRO A 26 -1.37 -10.54 18.32
CA PRO A 26 -1.72 -9.12 18.37
C PRO A 26 -1.84 -8.50 16.97
N LEU A 27 -2.34 -9.26 15.99
CA LEU A 27 -2.59 -8.83 14.63
C LEU A 27 -3.94 -8.12 14.60
N SER A 28 -3.98 -6.90 14.03
CA SER A 28 -5.24 -6.19 13.79
C SER A 28 -6.08 -6.95 12.78
N ILE A 29 -7.34 -7.21 13.12
CA ILE A 29 -8.30 -7.89 12.24
C ILE A 29 -8.50 -7.07 10.96
N PHE A 30 -8.63 -5.76 11.08
CA PHE A 30 -8.80 -4.87 9.92
C PHE A 30 -7.55 -4.85 9.03
N SER A 31 -6.35 -4.87 9.62
CA SER A 31 -5.11 -4.95 8.84
C SER A 31 -4.99 -6.28 8.11
N ALA A 32 -5.38 -7.39 8.73
CA ALA A 32 -5.44 -8.70 8.07
C ALA A 32 -6.45 -8.71 6.93
N LEU A 33 -7.67 -8.18 7.14
CA LEU A 33 -8.68 -8.07 6.08
C LEU A 33 -8.24 -7.18 4.91
N HIS A 34 -7.59 -6.05 5.19
CA HIS A 34 -6.98 -5.22 4.13
C HIS A 34 -5.87 -5.97 3.38
N GLY A 35 -5.01 -6.70 4.10
CA GLY A 35 -3.99 -7.56 3.49
C GLY A 35 -4.57 -8.67 2.61
N ILE A 36 -5.63 -9.33 3.06
CA ILE A 36 -6.39 -10.33 2.30
C ILE A 36 -6.96 -9.68 1.03
N LYS A 37 -7.62 -8.52 1.15
CA LYS A 37 -8.16 -7.78 0.00
C LYS A 37 -7.08 -7.47 -1.03
N MET A 38 -5.94 -6.93 -0.60
CA MET A 38 -4.83 -6.58 -1.51
C MET A 38 -4.23 -7.83 -2.15
N SER A 39 -4.11 -8.93 -1.40
CA SER A 39 -3.61 -10.22 -1.91
C SER A 39 -4.55 -10.84 -2.95
N MET A 40 -5.86 -10.82 -2.71
CA MET A 40 -6.87 -11.28 -3.66
C MET A 40 -6.87 -10.41 -4.92
N ALA A 41 -6.81 -9.09 -4.76
CA ALA A 41 -6.76 -8.16 -5.88
C ALA A 41 -5.50 -8.35 -6.74
N TYR A 42 -4.36 -8.65 -6.10
CA TYR A 42 -3.11 -8.97 -6.78
C TYR A 42 -3.22 -10.29 -7.56
N ARG A 43 -3.64 -11.37 -6.90
CA ARG A 43 -3.82 -12.70 -7.51
C ARG A 43 -4.73 -12.63 -8.73
N LYS A 44 -5.89 -11.98 -8.59
CA LYS A 44 -6.85 -11.77 -9.69
C LYS A 44 -6.25 -10.98 -10.86
N ALA A 45 -5.41 -9.98 -10.60
CA ALA A 45 -4.77 -9.22 -11.65
C ALA A 45 -3.75 -10.06 -12.45
N ILE A 46 -3.01 -10.94 -11.77
CA ILE A 46 -2.07 -11.86 -12.42
C ILE A 46 -2.82 -12.92 -13.24
N GLU A 47 -3.90 -13.49 -12.69
CA GLU A 47 -4.79 -14.43 -13.41
C GLU A 47 -5.36 -13.78 -14.69
N GLN A 48 -5.86 -12.55 -14.59
CA GLN A 48 -6.38 -11.80 -15.74
C GLN A 48 -5.30 -11.49 -16.79
N ALA A 49 -4.10 -11.12 -16.36
CA ALA A 49 -2.99 -10.88 -17.28
C ALA A 49 -2.58 -12.17 -18.01
N ALA A 50 -2.55 -13.30 -17.30
CA ALA A 50 -2.26 -14.59 -17.88
C ALA A 50 -3.34 -15.04 -18.90
N GLU A 51 -4.62 -14.87 -18.58
CA GLU A 51 -5.72 -15.14 -19.51
C GLU A 51 -5.65 -14.27 -20.77
N GLN A 52 -5.28 -12.99 -20.62
CA GLN A 52 -5.13 -12.09 -21.74
C GLN A 52 -3.96 -12.49 -22.64
N SER A 53 -2.80 -12.84 -22.07
CA SER A 53 -1.65 -13.33 -22.85
C SER A 53 -1.97 -14.61 -23.62
N LEU A 54 -2.80 -15.50 -23.06
CA LEU A 54 -3.27 -16.71 -23.73
C LEU A 54 -4.18 -16.37 -24.91
N LYS A 55 -5.13 -15.44 -24.74
CA LYS A 55 -6.04 -14.98 -25.81
C LYS A 55 -5.31 -14.30 -26.95
N ASP A 56 -4.28 -13.53 -26.64
CA ASP A 56 -3.47 -12.83 -27.64
C ASP A 56 -2.49 -13.76 -28.37
N GLY A 57 -2.40 -15.05 -28.00
CA GLY A 57 -1.49 -16.02 -28.61
C GLY A 57 -0.01 -15.73 -28.36
N THR A 58 0.31 -14.81 -27.44
CA THR A 58 1.68 -14.34 -27.20
C THR A 58 2.49 -15.25 -26.30
N ALA A 59 1.84 -16.08 -25.49
CA ALA A 59 2.51 -16.96 -24.52
C ALA A 59 1.95 -18.39 -24.56
N ALA A 60 2.86 -19.36 -24.65
CA ALA A 60 2.52 -20.79 -24.56
C ALA A 60 2.19 -21.24 -23.12
N GLN A 61 2.62 -20.48 -22.11
CA GLN A 61 2.37 -20.76 -20.68
C GLN A 61 2.11 -19.46 -19.91
N PRO A 62 1.25 -19.50 -18.87
CA PRO A 62 1.03 -18.34 -18.01
C PRO A 62 2.33 -17.98 -17.28
N PRO A 63 2.76 -16.70 -17.31
CA PRO A 63 4.00 -16.30 -16.67
C PRO A 63 3.91 -16.53 -15.15
N ARG A 64 4.84 -17.32 -14.60
CA ARG A 64 4.93 -17.58 -13.16
C ARG A 64 5.69 -16.45 -12.48
N THR A 65 4.99 -15.57 -11.78
CA THR A 65 5.64 -14.53 -10.97
C THR A 65 6.34 -15.16 -9.76
N PRO A 66 7.64 -14.89 -9.54
CA PRO A 66 8.35 -15.33 -8.33
C PRO A 66 7.62 -14.87 -7.06
N TRP A 67 7.52 -15.74 -6.06
CA TRP A 67 6.75 -15.45 -4.84
C TRP A 67 7.25 -14.20 -4.10
N GLY A 68 8.56 -13.94 -4.10
CA GLY A 68 9.15 -12.77 -3.45
C GLY A 68 8.76 -11.45 -4.13
N GLN A 69 8.66 -11.47 -5.46
CA GLN A 69 8.15 -10.35 -6.25
C GLN A 69 6.66 -10.11 -5.92
N ALA A 70 5.86 -11.17 -5.89
CA ALA A 70 4.44 -11.08 -5.54
C ALA A 70 4.21 -10.55 -4.11
N LEU A 71 4.99 -11.03 -3.13
CA LEU A 71 4.93 -10.56 -1.75
C LEU A 71 5.30 -9.07 -1.66
N LEU A 72 6.38 -8.65 -2.31
CA LEU A 72 6.80 -7.25 -2.31
C LEU A 72 5.74 -6.36 -2.99
N SER A 73 5.11 -6.83 -4.08
CA SER A 73 3.98 -6.12 -4.70
C SER A 73 2.83 -5.88 -3.72
N VAL A 74 2.40 -6.92 -2.99
CA VAL A 74 1.31 -6.81 -2.02
C VAL A 74 1.69 -5.90 -0.85
N LEU A 75 2.93 -5.96 -0.37
CA LEU A 75 3.42 -5.07 0.69
C LEU A 75 3.40 -3.60 0.24
N VAL A 76 3.89 -3.30 -0.96
CA VAL A 76 3.88 -1.94 -1.51
C VAL A 76 2.45 -1.44 -1.74
N MET A 77 1.55 -2.30 -2.24
CA MET A 77 0.13 -1.96 -2.41
C MET A 77 -0.56 -1.66 -1.08
N SER A 78 -0.23 -2.39 -0.01
CA SER A 78 -0.87 -2.24 1.31
C SER A 78 -0.27 -1.09 2.13
N LEU A 79 1.05 -0.88 2.06
CA LEU A 79 1.79 0.08 2.88
C LEU A 79 2.13 1.40 2.16
N GLY A 80 1.97 1.45 0.84
CA GLY A 80 2.47 2.53 0.01
C GLY A 80 1.92 3.91 0.36
N GLY A 81 0.65 4.01 0.79
CA GLY A 81 0.06 5.28 1.24
C GLY A 81 0.76 5.85 2.46
N GLY A 82 0.88 5.04 3.52
CA GLY A 82 1.56 5.43 4.74
C GLY A 82 3.04 5.71 4.52
N PHE A 83 3.72 4.86 3.74
CA PHE A 83 5.13 5.03 3.39
C PHE A 83 5.40 6.37 2.69
N THR A 84 4.65 6.69 1.63
CA THR A 84 4.85 7.94 0.88
C THR A 84 4.57 9.16 1.74
N THR A 85 3.47 9.16 2.50
CA THR A 85 3.11 10.31 3.35
C THR A 85 4.13 10.52 4.46
N SER A 86 4.62 9.46 5.12
CA SER A 86 5.71 9.57 6.10
C SER A 86 6.97 10.15 5.48
N MET A 87 7.38 9.68 4.29
CA MET A 87 8.54 10.21 3.58
C MET A 87 8.40 11.70 3.23
N LEU A 88 7.22 12.12 2.73
CA LEU A 88 6.94 13.51 2.41
C LEU A 88 6.93 14.42 3.65
N LEU A 89 6.55 13.88 4.81
CA LEU A 89 6.60 14.58 6.10
C LEU A 89 8.00 14.56 6.75
N GLY A 90 8.97 13.86 6.16
CA GLY A 90 10.29 13.66 6.76
C GLY A 90 10.27 12.79 8.02
N MET A 91 9.27 11.93 8.17
CA MET A 91 9.12 11.01 9.30
C MET A 91 9.49 9.58 8.89
N PRO A 92 10.05 8.75 9.78
CA PRO A 92 10.24 7.35 9.49
C PRO A 92 8.88 6.66 9.22
N PRO A 93 8.79 5.78 8.21
CA PRO A 93 7.58 4.99 7.97
C PRO A 93 7.14 4.22 9.22
N SER A 94 5.87 4.35 9.60
CA SER A 94 5.34 3.79 10.85
C SER A 94 5.45 2.27 10.94
N TRP A 95 5.44 1.57 9.81
CA TRP A 95 5.58 0.12 9.76
C TRP A 95 6.98 -0.37 10.15
N LEU A 96 8.03 0.45 10.02
CA LEU A 96 9.38 0.11 10.49
C LEU A 96 9.44 0.02 12.02
N GLY A 97 8.59 0.77 12.72
CA GLY A 97 8.49 0.74 14.17
C GLY A 97 7.57 -0.36 14.71
N SER A 98 6.90 -1.13 13.83
CA SER A 98 5.94 -2.15 14.25
C SER A 98 6.38 -3.54 13.82
N ASN A 99 6.64 -4.39 14.81
CA ASN A 99 6.97 -5.81 14.61
C ASN A 99 5.78 -6.65 14.13
N VAL A 100 4.59 -6.05 14.00
CA VAL A 100 3.33 -6.77 13.73
C VAL A 100 2.82 -6.48 12.32
N VAL A 101 3.04 -5.26 11.81
CA VAL A 101 2.46 -4.79 10.55
C VAL A 101 2.94 -5.61 9.34
N VAL A 102 4.25 -5.75 9.15
CA VAL A 102 4.81 -6.51 8.01
C VAL A 102 4.43 -8.00 8.09
N PRO A 103 4.56 -8.69 9.25
CA PRO A 103 4.10 -10.07 9.37
C PRO A 103 2.60 -10.25 9.09
N THR A 104 1.74 -9.30 9.48
CA THR A 104 0.29 -9.36 9.19
C THR A 104 0.03 -9.43 7.68
N TYR A 105 0.69 -8.56 6.91
CA TYR A 105 0.53 -8.53 5.45
C TYR A 105 1.17 -9.72 4.75
N ALA A 106 2.35 -10.15 5.22
CA ALA A 106 3.01 -11.35 4.69
C ALA A 106 2.17 -12.62 4.95
N LEU A 107 1.62 -12.77 6.15
CA LEU A 107 0.73 -13.88 6.49
C LEU A 107 -0.53 -13.86 5.63
N SER A 108 -1.15 -12.68 5.46
CA SER A 108 -2.32 -12.52 4.57
C SER A 108 -2.00 -12.93 3.13
N PHE A 109 -0.81 -12.57 2.63
CA PHE A 109 -0.32 -12.99 1.32
C PHE A 109 -0.19 -14.51 1.21
N PHE A 110 0.50 -15.15 2.16
CA PHE A 110 0.70 -16.60 2.15
C PHE A 110 -0.60 -17.37 2.29
N LEU A 111 -1.53 -16.91 3.14
CA LEU A 111 -2.85 -17.51 3.27
C LEU A 111 -3.61 -17.48 1.93
N ILE A 112 -3.58 -16.37 1.20
CA ILE A 112 -4.31 -16.26 -0.08
C ILE A 112 -3.60 -16.96 -1.24
N HIS A 113 -2.26 -17.01 -1.27
CA HIS A 113 -1.50 -17.54 -2.40
C HIS A 113 -1.07 -19.00 -2.26
N GLN A 114 -0.83 -19.47 -1.04
CA GLN A 114 -0.27 -20.82 -0.80
C GLN A 114 -1.28 -21.79 -0.17
N THR A 115 -2.48 -21.33 0.19
CA THR A 115 -3.52 -22.19 0.77
C THR A 115 -4.79 -22.14 -0.06
N ILE A 116 -5.68 -23.10 0.20
CA ILE A 116 -7.03 -23.17 -0.39
C ILE A 116 -7.98 -22.06 0.10
N LEU A 117 -7.51 -21.15 0.98
CA LEU A 117 -8.36 -20.09 1.54
C LEU A 117 -8.98 -19.20 0.46
N TYR A 118 -8.25 -18.90 -0.63
CA TYR A 118 -8.81 -18.12 -1.74
C TYR A 118 -10.02 -18.80 -2.37
N ASP A 119 -9.91 -20.11 -2.62
CA ASP A 119 -10.98 -20.89 -3.25
C ASP A 119 -12.15 -21.03 -2.27
N ILE A 120 -11.89 -21.35 -1.00
CA ILE A 120 -12.89 -21.40 0.07
C ILE A 120 -13.66 -20.07 0.18
N LEU A 121 -12.96 -18.93 0.18
CA LEU A 121 -13.60 -17.63 0.30
C LEU A 121 -14.48 -17.31 -0.91
N ASN A 122 -14.05 -17.67 -2.12
CA ASN A 122 -14.82 -17.43 -3.34
C ASN A 122 -16.01 -18.39 -3.50
N ASP A 123 -15.89 -19.64 -3.02
CA ASP A 123 -16.90 -20.67 -3.19
C ASP A 123 -17.95 -20.66 -2.07
N LEU A 124 -17.54 -20.42 -0.81
CA LEU A 124 -18.45 -20.49 0.34
C LEU A 124 -19.11 -19.15 0.69
N VAL A 125 -18.46 -18.03 0.43
CA VAL A 125 -18.98 -16.71 0.82
C VAL A 125 -19.54 -16.00 -0.42
N PRO A 126 -20.81 -15.53 -0.39
CA PRO A 126 -21.36 -14.75 -1.50
C PRO A 126 -20.44 -13.57 -1.85
N PRO A 127 -20.03 -13.39 -3.11
CA PRO A 127 -19.05 -12.38 -3.50
C PRO A 127 -19.41 -10.96 -3.04
N ALA A 128 -20.70 -10.62 -3.04
CA ALA A 128 -21.20 -9.32 -2.59
C ALA A 128 -20.94 -9.08 -1.08
N VAL A 129 -21.09 -10.13 -0.25
CA VAL A 129 -20.85 -10.04 1.20
C VAL A 129 -19.36 -9.92 1.48
N LEU A 130 -18.55 -10.79 0.87
CA LEU A 130 -17.10 -10.78 1.02
C LEU A 130 -16.50 -9.44 0.61
N ASP A 131 -16.85 -8.95 -0.59
CA ASP A 131 -16.37 -7.66 -1.09
C ASP A 131 -16.80 -6.51 -0.16
N SER A 132 -18.02 -6.53 0.37
CA SER A 132 -18.51 -5.48 1.27
C SER A 132 -17.70 -5.43 2.56
N VAL A 133 -17.45 -6.58 3.21
CA VAL A 133 -16.64 -6.66 4.43
C VAL A 133 -15.21 -6.18 4.18
N LEU A 134 -14.60 -6.65 3.09
CA LEU A 134 -13.24 -6.24 2.70
C LEU A 134 -13.16 -4.73 2.38
N ILE A 135 -14.20 -4.16 1.76
CA ILE A 135 -14.28 -2.72 1.48
C ILE A 135 -14.44 -1.90 2.76
N VAL A 136 -15.28 -2.34 3.71
CA VAL A 136 -15.43 -1.65 5.00
C VAL A 136 -14.10 -1.63 5.76
N ALA A 137 -13.41 -2.77 5.84
CA ALA A 137 -12.11 -2.85 6.52
C ALA A 137 -11.04 -1.98 5.86
N ASP A 138 -10.94 -2.05 4.54
CA ASP A 138 -10.00 -1.24 3.74
C ASP A 138 -10.27 0.26 3.84
N SER A 139 -11.53 0.68 3.64
CA SER A 139 -11.93 2.10 3.71
C SER A 139 -11.71 2.69 5.10
N SER A 140 -11.96 1.91 6.15
CA SER A 140 -11.70 2.29 7.55
C SER A 140 -10.22 2.59 7.80
N LEU A 141 -9.32 1.70 7.36
CA LEU A 141 -7.88 1.90 7.51
C LEU A 141 -7.37 3.09 6.66
N ARG A 142 -7.88 3.25 5.44
CA ARG A 142 -7.55 4.40 4.58
C ARG A 142 -8.01 5.70 5.20
N ALA A 143 -9.22 5.78 5.73
CA ALA A 143 -9.74 6.96 6.42
C ALA A 143 -8.92 7.32 7.67
N LEU A 144 -8.50 6.33 8.47
CA LEU A 144 -7.60 6.57 9.59
C LEU A 144 -6.22 7.06 9.15
N SER A 145 -5.68 6.53 8.05
CA SER A 145 -4.41 7.00 7.45
C SER A 145 -4.53 8.45 6.98
N ILE A 146 -5.62 8.79 6.28
CA ILE A 146 -5.95 10.15 5.84
C ILE A 146 -6.00 11.11 7.03
N ALA A 147 -6.73 10.74 8.08
CA ALA A 147 -6.91 11.59 9.25
C ALA A 147 -5.61 11.75 10.05
N LYS A 148 -5.00 10.63 10.49
CA LYS A 148 -3.85 10.65 11.42
C LYS A 148 -2.54 11.06 10.75
N LEU A 149 -2.23 10.47 9.60
CA LEU A 149 -0.93 10.67 8.95
C LEU A 149 -0.99 11.79 7.91
N GLY A 150 -2.07 11.86 7.13
CA GLY A 150 -2.26 12.90 6.12
C GLY A 150 -2.51 14.28 6.74
N VAL A 151 -3.71 14.48 7.27
CA VAL A 151 -4.16 15.79 7.74
C VAL A 151 -3.54 16.17 9.08
N ASP A 152 -3.73 15.37 10.14
CA ASP A 152 -3.17 15.67 11.48
C ASP A 152 -1.63 15.73 11.41
N GLY A 153 -1.00 14.77 10.73
CA GLY A 153 0.46 14.73 10.55
C GLY A 153 1.03 15.96 9.86
N SER A 154 0.37 16.45 8.80
CA SER A 154 0.79 17.70 8.15
C SER A 154 0.66 18.90 9.08
N ARG A 155 -0.47 19.06 9.78
CA ARG A 155 -0.66 20.15 10.75
C ARG A 155 0.44 20.16 11.81
N MET A 156 0.73 19.00 12.41
CA MET A 156 1.77 18.87 13.43
C MET A 156 3.16 19.23 12.90
N ARG A 157 3.51 18.76 11.68
CA ARG A 157 4.82 19.02 11.08
C ARG A 157 5.02 20.51 10.80
N PHE A 158 4.06 21.17 10.16
CA PHE A 158 4.18 22.59 9.84
C PHE A 158 4.04 23.49 11.07
N ALA A 159 3.27 23.09 12.07
CA ALA A 159 3.22 23.79 13.35
C ALA A 159 4.59 23.77 14.06
N ALA A 160 5.29 22.62 14.04
CA ALA A 160 6.63 22.50 14.63
C ALA A 160 7.68 23.39 13.93
N ASP A 161 7.57 23.58 12.61
CA ASP A 161 8.50 24.43 11.87
C ASP A 161 8.16 25.94 12.03
N SER A 162 6.93 26.28 12.42
CA SER A 162 6.47 27.67 12.60
C SER A 162 6.98 28.39 13.85
N HIS A 163 7.87 27.77 14.64
CA HIS A 163 8.46 28.34 15.85
C HIS A 163 9.35 29.58 15.62
N VAL A 164 9.53 30.04 14.38
CA VAL A 164 10.36 31.21 14.03
C VAL A 164 9.49 32.46 13.84
N GLY A 165 8.93 32.96 14.94
CA GLY A 165 8.92 34.41 15.25
C GLY A 165 8.00 35.40 14.50
N SER A 166 7.28 35.06 13.42
CA SER A 166 6.48 36.09 12.73
C SER A 166 5.21 35.56 12.05
N GLY A 167 4.06 35.83 12.66
CA GLY A 167 2.74 35.65 12.05
C GLY A 167 2.29 34.20 12.03
N GLY A 168 1.25 33.88 12.80
CA GLY A 168 0.67 32.53 12.87
C GLY A 168 0.42 31.99 11.46
N VAL A 169 1.18 30.97 11.07
CA VAL A 169 1.05 30.35 9.75
C VAL A 169 -0.37 29.80 9.65
N SER A 170 -1.10 30.26 8.63
CA SER A 170 -2.41 29.74 8.27
C SER A 170 -2.32 28.22 8.08
N GLU A 171 -3.40 27.48 8.33
CA GLU A 171 -3.35 26.03 8.20
C GLU A 171 -2.89 25.66 6.78
N PRO A 172 -1.94 24.73 6.62
CA PRO A 172 -1.36 24.41 5.31
C PRO A 172 -2.31 23.54 4.51
N TRP A 173 -3.44 24.11 4.05
CA TRP A 173 -4.54 23.42 3.37
C TRP A 173 -4.09 22.55 2.23
N PHE A 174 -3.22 23.07 1.36
CA PHE A 174 -2.69 22.29 0.27
C PHE A 174 -1.98 21.02 0.76
N ALA A 175 -1.13 21.14 1.79
CA ALA A 175 -0.42 19.99 2.35
C ALA A 175 -1.37 19.00 3.02
N MET A 176 -2.38 19.47 3.78
CA MET A 176 -3.40 18.63 4.39
C MET A 176 -4.13 17.78 3.35
N LEU A 177 -4.61 18.42 2.28
CA LEU A 177 -5.39 17.75 1.23
C LEU A 177 -4.52 16.82 0.39
N PHE A 178 -3.31 17.27 0.02
CA PHE A 178 -2.39 16.48 -0.79
C PHE A 178 -1.90 15.25 -0.02
N LEU A 179 -1.42 15.42 1.20
CA LEU A 179 -0.91 14.32 2.04
C LEU A 179 -2.04 13.40 2.51
N GLY A 180 -3.24 13.93 2.73
CA GLY A 180 -4.45 13.13 2.94
C GLY A 180 -4.75 12.24 1.74
N MET A 181 -4.81 12.81 0.53
CA MET A 181 -5.03 12.06 -0.70
C MET A 181 -3.95 10.97 -0.87
N VAL A 182 -2.67 11.30 -0.74
CA VAL A 182 -1.56 10.34 -0.84
C VAL A 182 -1.64 9.26 0.25
N ALA A 183 -2.01 9.60 1.48
CA ALA A 183 -2.15 8.64 2.58
C ALA A 183 -3.27 7.62 2.32
N GLY A 184 -4.33 8.04 1.61
CA GLY A 184 -5.43 7.17 1.21
C GLY A 184 -5.12 6.35 -0.05
N SER A 185 -4.54 6.94 -1.10
CA SER A 185 -4.39 6.30 -2.42
C SER A 185 -2.97 5.89 -2.82
N GLY A 186 -1.96 6.15 -2.00
CA GLY A 186 -0.56 5.99 -2.39
C GLY A 186 -0.15 4.55 -2.76
N GLY A 187 -0.78 3.52 -2.17
CA GLY A 187 -0.55 2.13 -2.56
C GLY A 187 -0.88 1.84 -4.03
N GLY A 188 -1.99 2.40 -4.52
CA GLY A 188 -2.38 2.32 -5.93
C GLY A 188 -1.45 3.12 -6.84
N MET A 189 -0.97 4.29 -6.40
CA MET A 189 -0.01 5.11 -7.14
C MET A 189 1.30 4.34 -7.38
N TRP A 190 1.83 3.67 -6.35
CA TRP A 190 3.02 2.81 -6.49
C TRP A 190 2.76 1.59 -7.37
N ALA A 191 1.60 0.96 -7.25
CA ALA A 191 1.22 -0.19 -8.08
C ALA A 191 1.22 0.16 -9.57
N ASP A 192 0.72 1.34 -9.92
CA ASP A 192 0.69 1.84 -11.30
C ASP A 192 2.07 2.29 -11.77
N LEU A 193 2.82 3.01 -10.93
CA LEU A 193 4.16 3.52 -11.23
C LEU A 193 5.16 2.39 -11.53
N LEU A 194 5.14 1.32 -10.75
CA LEU A 194 6.07 0.19 -10.86
C LEU A 194 5.52 -0.98 -11.70
N LYS A 195 4.28 -0.86 -12.20
CA LYS A 195 3.53 -1.94 -12.85
C LYS A 195 3.59 -3.23 -12.02
N LEU A 196 3.28 -3.14 -10.73
CA LEU A 196 3.44 -4.26 -9.79
C LEU A 196 2.63 -5.49 -10.16
N LYS A 197 1.52 -5.29 -10.88
CA LYS A 197 0.59 -6.32 -11.36
C LYS A 197 1.05 -7.05 -12.63
N SER A 198 2.21 -6.72 -13.19
CA SER A 198 2.80 -7.47 -14.31
C SER A 198 4.00 -8.30 -13.86
N HIS A 199 4.30 -9.35 -14.63
CA HIS A 199 5.48 -10.19 -14.43
C HIS A 199 6.79 -9.37 -14.56
N HIS A 200 6.83 -8.43 -15.49
CA HIS A 200 7.95 -7.51 -15.63
C HIS A 200 7.61 -6.18 -14.97
N TRP A 201 8.36 -5.82 -13.94
CA TRP A 201 8.27 -4.50 -13.33
C TRP A 201 8.97 -3.48 -14.21
N THR A 202 8.24 -2.44 -14.55
CA THR A 202 8.74 -1.34 -15.37
C THR A 202 8.27 -0.04 -14.73
N LEU A 203 9.13 0.97 -14.78
CA LEU A 203 8.72 2.32 -14.41
C LEU A 203 7.83 2.85 -15.52
N SER A 204 6.60 3.17 -15.17
CA SER A 204 5.59 3.68 -16.10
C SER A 204 5.06 5.02 -15.63
N THR A 205 4.64 5.88 -16.56
CA THR A 205 3.92 7.10 -16.21
C THR A 205 2.65 6.70 -15.45
N PRO A 206 2.51 7.10 -14.17
CA PRO A 206 1.41 6.62 -13.36
C PRO A 206 0.10 7.21 -13.88
N SER A 207 -0.97 6.41 -13.84
CA SER A 207 -2.26 6.74 -14.46
C SER A 207 -2.82 8.09 -14.01
N PHE A 208 -2.54 8.47 -12.77
CA PHE A 208 -3.00 9.72 -12.18
C PHE A 208 -2.48 10.99 -12.84
N VAL A 209 -1.34 10.92 -13.56
CA VAL A 209 -0.82 12.06 -14.33
C VAL A 209 -1.77 12.39 -15.49
N HIS A 210 -2.46 11.39 -16.04
CA HIS A 210 -3.40 11.55 -17.13
C HIS A 210 -4.84 11.71 -16.63
N THR A 211 -5.23 10.96 -15.61
CA THR A 211 -6.60 10.95 -15.10
C THR A 211 -6.62 10.53 -13.64
N ALA A 212 -7.19 11.37 -12.78
CA ALA A 212 -7.36 11.04 -11.37
C ALA A 212 -8.20 9.77 -11.21
N THR A 213 -7.63 8.75 -10.56
CA THR A 213 -8.33 7.49 -10.28
C THR A 213 -9.46 7.71 -9.29
N TYR A 214 -10.46 6.82 -9.28
CA TYR A 214 -11.56 6.90 -8.32
C TYR A 214 -11.05 6.93 -6.87
N ASP A 215 -10.08 6.05 -6.55
CA ASP A 215 -9.42 5.99 -5.25
C ASP A 215 -8.83 7.33 -4.81
N MET A 216 -8.17 8.06 -5.73
CA MET A 216 -7.63 9.39 -5.43
C MET A 216 -8.73 10.41 -5.18
N LYS A 217 -9.80 10.39 -5.96
CA LYS A 217 -10.96 11.29 -5.76
C LYS A 217 -11.62 11.01 -4.41
N ALA A 218 -11.84 9.75 -4.07
CA ALA A 218 -12.43 9.35 -2.79
C ALA A 218 -11.53 9.73 -1.60
N ALA A 219 -10.22 9.49 -1.71
CA ALA A 219 -9.25 9.90 -0.69
C ALA A 219 -9.17 11.42 -0.54
N PHE A 220 -9.17 12.17 -1.65
CA PHE A 220 -9.17 13.63 -1.64
C PHE A 220 -10.44 14.20 -1.00
N LEU A 221 -11.63 13.71 -1.37
CA LEU A 221 -12.90 14.14 -0.77
C LEU A 221 -12.97 13.82 0.72
N SER A 222 -12.47 12.65 1.13
CA SER A 222 -12.40 12.26 2.54
C SER A 222 -11.41 13.12 3.32
N ALA A 223 -10.25 13.46 2.73
CA ALA A 223 -9.27 14.38 3.30
C ALA A 223 -9.84 15.79 3.43
N PHE A 224 -10.54 16.27 2.40
CA PHE A 224 -11.24 17.56 2.42
C PHE A 224 -12.28 17.61 3.52
N PHE A 225 -13.16 16.60 3.59
CA PHE A 225 -14.17 16.50 4.63
C PHE A 225 -13.55 16.52 6.04
N TYR A 226 -12.50 15.73 6.27
CA TYR A 226 -11.82 15.69 7.57
C TYR A 226 -11.14 17.02 7.90
N ALA A 227 -10.41 17.62 6.95
CA ALA A 227 -9.75 18.90 7.14
C ALA A 227 -10.76 20.02 7.42
N ALA A 228 -11.84 20.11 6.65
CA ALA A 228 -12.94 21.06 6.81
C ALA A 228 -13.66 20.92 8.15
N SER A 229 -13.99 19.70 8.55
CA SER A 229 -14.71 19.46 9.82
C SER A 229 -13.89 19.72 11.07
N THR A 230 -12.56 19.75 10.96
CA THR A 230 -11.63 19.93 12.07
C THR A 230 -10.85 21.25 12.02
N SER A 231 -11.05 22.08 11.00
CA SER A 231 -10.35 23.36 10.82
C SER A 231 -11.14 24.53 11.39
N PRO A 232 -10.64 25.24 12.42
CA PRO A 232 -11.26 26.46 12.89
C PRO A 232 -11.29 27.56 11.82
N GLN A 233 -10.28 27.61 10.95
CA GLN A 233 -10.19 28.61 9.87
C GLN A 233 -11.28 28.41 8.82
N PHE A 234 -11.57 27.16 8.44
CA PHE A 234 -12.69 26.86 7.55
C PHE A 234 -14.02 27.29 8.16
N TYR A 235 -14.16 27.09 9.47
CA TYR A 235 -15.36 27.47 10.19
C TYR A 235 -15.58 28.98 10.23
N GLN A 236 -14.51 29.75 10.50
CA GLN A 236 -14.52 31.21 10.44
C GLN A 236 -14.88 31.72 9.04
N LEU A 237 -14.32 31.10 7.99
CA LEU A 237 -14.63 31.44 6.60
C LEU A 237 -16.11 31.22 6.26
N LEU A 238 -16.72 30.13 6.74
CA LEU A 238 -18.12 29.82 6.47
C LEU A 238 -19.12 30.73 7.22
N ARG A 239 -18.79 31.18 8.44
CA ARG A 239 -19.67 32.05 9.22
C ARG A 239 -19.63 33.52 8.77
N GLY A 240 -18.56 33.95 8.11
CA GLY A 240 -18.30 35.37 7.83
C GLY A 240 -18.06 36.17 9.11
N ASP A 241 -17.61 37.42 9.01
CA ASP A 241 -17.31 38.33 10.15
C ASP A 241 -18.58 38.81 10.92
N SER A 242 -19.63 37.99 10.97
CA SER A 242 -20.89 38.36 11.59
C SER A 242 -20.75 38.33 13.12
N ASP A 243 -20.81 39.50 13.77
CA ASP A 243 -20.80 39.70 15.25
C ASP A 243 -21.86 38.89 16.05
N LEU A 244 -22.69 38.08 15.39
CA LEU A 244 -23.64 37.12 15.99
C LEU A 244 -22.96 35.97 16.75
N ASP A 245 -21.63 35.89 16.70
CA ASP A 245 -20.79 34.81 17.24
C ASP A 245 -20.79 34.65 18.77
N ALA A 246 -21.18 35.68 19.53
CA ALA A 246 -21.21 35.60 20.99
C ALA A 246 -22.28 34.62 21.54
N SER A 247 -23.35 34.35 20.77
CA SER A 247 -24.50 33.57 21.25
C SER A 247 -24.56 32.12 20.75
N LEU A 248 -23.94 31.82 19.60
CA LEU A 248 -24.03 30.50 18.97
C LEU A 248 -22.96 29.50 19.45
N GLY A 249 -22.08 29.91 20.35
CA GLY A 249 -21.14 29.05 21.06
C GLY A 249 -20.18 28.26 20.16
N LYS A 250 -19.32 27.46 20.79
CA LYS A 250 -18.33 26.55 20.17
C LYS A 250 -18.93 25.43 19.27
N VAL A 251 -20.15 25.58 18.78
CA VAL A 251 -20.98 24.54 18.14
C VAL A 251 -20.49 24.15 16.73
N GLY A 252 -19.29 24.58 16.32
CA GLY A 252 -18.86 24.52 14.92
C GLY A 252 -17.94 23.39 14.49
N LEU A 253 -17.14 22.88 15.42
CA LEU A 253 -16.09 21.90 15.10
C LEU A 253 -16.54 20.53 15.59
N LEU A 254 -16.47 19.54 14.70
CA LEU A 254 -16.63 18.16 15.12
C LEU A 254 -15.50 17.82 16.09
N GLU A 255 -15.83 17.07 17.15
CA GLU A 255 -14.80 16.50 17.99
C GLU A 255 -13.87 15.64 17.13
N LEU A 256 -12.57 15.58 17.47
CA LEU A 256 -11.58 14.88 16.66
C LEU A 256 -11.95 13.41 16.42
N GLN A 257 -12.58 12.76 17.40
CA GLN A 257 -13.06 11.39 17.27
C GLN A 257 -14.27 11.30 16.32
N ASP A 258 -15.25 12.19 16.49
CA ASP A 258 -16.43 12.26 15.61
C ASP A 258 -16.02 12.54 14.16
N ALA A 259 -15.08 13.45 13.93
CA ALA A 259 -14.55 13.75 12.61
C ALA A 259 -13.88 12.51 11.98
N LYS A 260 -13.08 11.75 12.75
CA LYS A 260 -12.46 10.50 12.28
C LYS A 260 -13.52 9.46 11.91
N ALA A 261 -14.51 9.25 12.77
CA ALA A 261 -15.59 8.31 12.52
C ALA A 261 -16.43 8.71 11.29
N MET A 262 -16.76 9.99 11.14
CA MET A 262 -17.46 10.50 9.96
C MET A 262 -16.64 10.35 8.69
N THR A 263 -15.33 10.60 8.72
CA THR A 263 -14.43 10.37 7.57
C THR A 263 -14.38 8.90 7.18
N MET A 264 -14.42 7.97 8.15
CA MET A 264 -14.54 6.53 7.86
C MET A 264 -15.85 6.22 7.15
N LEU A 265 -16.98 6.78 7.60
CA LEU A 265 -18.27 6.60 6.95
C LEU A 265 -18.29 7.20 5.54
N VAL A 266 -17.73 8.39 5.34
CA VAL A 266 -17.60 9.03 4.01
C VAL A 266 -16.79 8.15 3.07
N MET A 267 -15.60 7.71 3.50
CA MET A 267 -14.74 6.85 2.68
C MET A 267 -15.41 5.51 2.36
N CYS A 268 -16.08 4.90 3.34
CA CYS A 268 -16.81 3.64 3.15
C CYS A 268 -17.96 3.80 2.16
N THR A 269 -18.74 4.88 2.29
CA THR A 269 -19.88 5.17 1.40
C THR A 269 -19.42 5.37 -0.04
N LEU A 270 -18.33 6.13 -0.25
CA LEU A 270 -17.75 6.32 -1.58
C LEU A 270 -17.30 4.97 -2.18
N MET A 271 -16.51 4.19 -1.44
CA MET A 271 -16.00 2.91 -1.94
C MET A 271 -17.10 1.87 -2.22
N LEU A 272 -18.16 1.82 -1.39
CA LEU A 272 -19.31 0.97 -1.65
C LEU A 272 -20.13 1.46 -2.84
N GLY A 273 -20.30 2.78 -2.97
CA GLY A 273 -20.98 3.40 -4.11
C GLY A 273 -20.33 3.05 -5.44
N GLN A 274 -19.00 3.05 -5.51
CA GLN A 274 -18.24 2.63 -6.69
C GLN A 274 -18.58 1.20 -7.11
N ARG A 275 -18.72 0.28 -6.15
CA ARG A 275 -19.09 -1.11 -6.44
C ARG A 275 -20.54 -1.24 -6.85
N ALA A 276 -21.45 -0.52 -6.18
CA ALA A 276 -22.85 -0.51 -6.55
C ALA A 276 -23.04 -0.05 -8.00
N GLU A 277 -22.34 1.00 -8.43
CA GLU A 277 -22.36 1.50 -9.81
C GLU A 277 -21.91 0.41 -10.81
N GLN A 278 -20.81 -0.29 -10.54
CA GLN A 278 -20.33 -1.39 -11.39
C GLN A 278 -21.35 -2.54 -11.50
N THR A 279 -22.02 -2.87 -10.40
CA THR A 279 -23.05 -3.91 -10.38
C THR A 279 -24.30 -3.49 -11.15
N VAL A 280 -24.76 -2.25 -10.96
CA VAL A 280 -25.94 -1.70 -11.65
C VAL A 280 -25.70 -1.63 -13.16
N LEU A 281 -24.52 -1.18 -13.60
CA LEU A 281 -24.17 -1.14 -15.03
C LEU A 281 -24.19 -2.54 -15.67
N ARG A 282 -23.69 -3.55 -14.97
CA ARG A 282 -23.76 -4.96 -15.43
C ARG A 282 -25.19 -5.48 -15.50
N LEU A 283 -26.01 -5.22 -14.47
CA LEU A 283 -27.38 -5.71 -14.40
C LEU A 283 -28.29 -5.06 -15.44
N THR A 284 -28.08 -3.78 -15.73
CA THR A 284 -28.89 -3.03 -16.70
C THR A 284 -28.53 -3.33 -18.15
N GLY A 285 -27.47 -4.10 -18.40
CA GLY A 285 -26.99 -4.36 -19.76
C GLY A 285 -26.51 -3.10 -20.50
N LEU A 286 -26.36 -1.97 -19.78
CA LEU A 286 -25.88 -0.70 -20.31
C LEU A 286 -24.35 -0.71 -20.53
N ASP A 287 -23.72 -1.88 -20.55
CA ASP A 287 -22.31 -2.09 -20.91
C ASP A 287 -21.97 -1.60 -22.33
N GLY A 288 -22.98 -1.23 -23.13
CA GLY A 288 -22.87 -0.72 -24.50
C GLY A 288 -22.91 0.81 -24.65
N GLY A 289 -22.10 1.57 -23.91
CA GLY A 289 -21.66 2.91 -24.34
C GLY A 289 -22.41 4.12 -23.77
N SER A 290 -21.63 5.13 -23.37
CA SER A 290 -22.03 6.53 -23.24
C SER A 290 -22.69 7.04 -21.94
N LEU A 291 -22.63 6.33 -20.82
CA LEU A 291 -22.71 6.99 -19.49
C LEU A 291 -21.32 7.08 -18.87
N ALA A 292 -20.49 7.84 -19.57
CA ALA A 292 -19.10 8.12 -19.26
C ALA A 292 -18.96 9.19 -18.18
N TRP A 293 -19.31 8.88 -16.92
CA TRP A 293 -18.77 9.66 -15.79
C TRP A 293 -17.29 9.34 -15.53
N GLY A 294 -16.78 8.26 -16.16
CA GLY A 294 -15.39 7.79 -16.04
C GLY A 294 -14.51 7.84 -17.31
N LYS A 295 -15.04 8.13 -18.50
CA LYS A 295 -14.17 8.44 -19.68
C LYS A 295 -13.94 9.94 -19.74
N SER A 296 -13.15 10.50 -18.82
CA SER A 296 -12.54 11.80 -19.09
C SER A 296 -11.56 11.60 -20.24
N ASN A 297 -11.92 12.10 -21.42
CA ASN A 297 -11.04 12.52 -22.52
C ASN A 297 -9.60 12.02 -22.42
N ALA A 298 -9.38 10.73 -22.74
CA ALA A 298 -8.12 10.35 -23.35
C ALA A 298 -8.09 11.08 -24.70
N PHE A 299 -7.53 12.28 -24.68
CA PHE A 299 -7.22 13.08 -25.85
C PHE A 299 -6.42 12.18 -26.78
N LYS A 300 -7.08 11.64 -27.82
CA LYS A 300 -6.42 10.95 -28.92
C LYS A 300 -5.59 11.99 -29.66
N LEU A 301 -4.41 12.30 -29.12
CA LEU A 301 -3.31 12.85 -29.89
C LEU A 301 -2.73 11.66 -30.68
N SER A 302 -3.54 11.16 -31.62
CA SER A 302 -3.05 10.36 -32.73
C SER A 302 -2.17 11.31 -33.53
N THR A 303 -0.88 11.33 -33.25
CA THR A 303 0.14 11.82 -34.17
C THR A 303 -0.02 11.04 -35.46
N ARG A 304 -0.81 11.61 -36.36
CA ARG A 304 -0.92 11.23 -37.76
C ARG A 304 0.37 11.70 -38.43
N VAL A 305 1.48 11.02 -38.15
CA VAL A 305 2.74 11.23 -38.85
C VAL A 305 2.92 10.07 -39.82
N SER A 306 2.71 10.42 -41.09
CA SER A 306 3.27 9.77 -42.28
C SER A 306 2.94 8.30 -42.52
N LYS A 307 1.71 8.02 -42.96
CA LYS A 307 1.42 6.86 -43.81
C LYS A 307 1.52 7.30 -45.27
N LYS A 308 2.73 7.27 -45.81
CA LYS A 308 2.99 7.42 -47.25
C LYS A 308 4.25 6.63 -47.59
N ASN A 309 4.22 5.30 -47.42
CA ASN A 309 5.16 4.37 -48.10
C ASN A 309 4.86 2.85 -47.97
N ASP A 310 3.64 2.40 -47.64
CA ASP A 310 3.39 0.98 -47.32
C ASP A 310 2.85 0.12 -48.49
N ASP A 311 3.14 0.46 -49.75
CA ASP A 311 2.76 -0.39 -50.90
C ASP A 311 3.87 -1.35 -51.36
N ILE A 312 5.03 -1.37 -50.69
CA ILE A 312 6.19 -2.20 -51.11
C ILE A 312 6.32 -3.52 -50.30
N ASP A 313 5.80 -3.63 -49.08
CA ASP A 313 6.13 -4.78 -48.19
C ASP A 313 5.11 -5.95 -48.16
N VAL A 314 4.00 -5.87 -48.90
CA VAL A 314 2.97 -6.93 -48.85
C VAL A 314 3.40 -8.23 -49.57
N GLN A 315 4.38 -8.17 -50.48
CA GLN A 315 4.92 -9.38 -51.11
C GLN A 315 6.00 -10.08 -50.26
N GLU A 316 6.79 -9.34 -49.49
CA GLU A 316 7.84 -9.92 -48.63
C GLU A 316 7.26 -10.59 -47.37
N LEU A 317 6.21 -10.00 -46.79
CA LEU A 317 5.47 -10.61 -45.68
C LEU A 317 4.75 -11.92 -46.06
N LYS A 318 4.32 -12.07 -47.32
CA LYS A 318 3.77 -13.34 -47.81
C LYS A 318 4.83 -14.41 -47.99
N ALA A 319 6.06 -14.04 -48.34
CA ALA A 319 7.19 -14.97 -48.45
C ALA A 319 7.67 -15.44 -47.07
N MET A 320 7.73 -14.55 -46.07
CA MET A 320 8.09 -14.93 -44.70
C MET A 320 7.03 -15.81 -44.01
N SER A 321 5.73 -15.56 -44.24
CA SER A 321 4.67 -16.41 -43.65
C SER A 321 4.68 -17.86 -44.17
N LYS A 322 5.30 -18.09 -45.35
CA LYS A 322 5.46 -19.44 -45.92
C LYS A 322 6.60 -20.22 -45.29
N ILE A 323 7.63 -19.53 -44.78
CA ILE A 323 8.77 -20.14 -44.10
C ILE A 323 8.37 -20.63 -42.71
N ASP A 324 7.61 -19.83 -41.96
CA ASP A 324 7.12 -20.21 -40.62
C ASP A 324 6.13 -21.40 -40.64
N GLN A 325 5.34 -21.55 -41.71
CA GLN A 325 4.41 -22.69 -41.83
C GLN A 325 5.10 -24.03 -42.05
N ASP A 326 6.31 -24.04 -42.61
CA ASP A 326 7.06 -25.28 -42.83
C ASP A 326 7.89 -25.65 -41.59
N ASP A 327 8.38 -24.68 -40.82
CA ASP A 327 9.03 -24.92 -39.52
C ASP A 327 8.05 -25.48 -38.47
N GLU A 328 6.79 -25.05 -38.48
CA GLU A 328 5.76 -25.59 -37.59
C GLU A 328 5.43 -27.07 -37.91
N LYS A 329 5.47 -27.46 -39.19
CA LYS A 329 5.30 -28.87 -39.58
C LYS A 329 6.49 -29.74 -39.15
N VAL A 330 7.71 -29.21 -39.21
CA VAL A 330 8.93 -29.89 -38.73
C VAL A 330 8.87 -30.07 -37.21
N TYR A 331 8.43 -29.05 -36.46
CA TYR A 331 8.25 -29.14 -35.02
C TYR A 331 7.17 -30.16 -34.62
N GLN A 332 6.04 -30.20 -35.34
CA GLN A 332 5.00 -31.21 -35.09
C GLN A 332 5.45 -32.64 -35.43
N ALA A 333 6.31 -32.82 -36.45
CA ALA A 333 6.89 -34.11 -36.79
C ALA A 333 7.90 -34.61 -35.74
N LEU A 334 8.73 -33.72 -35.18
CA LEU A 334 9.66 -34.06 -34.09
C LEU A 334 8.93 -34.40 -32.79
N ARG A 335 7.83 -33.72 -32.48
CA ARG A 335 7.00 -34.01 -31.30
C ARG A 335 6.29 -35.36 -31.36
N ARG A 336 5.98 -35.85 -32.57
CA ARG A 336 5.45 -37.21 -32.78
C ARG A 336 6.54 -38.28 -32.63
N ARG A 337 7.80 -37.98 -32.97
CA ARG A 337 8.94 -38.87 -32.73
C ARG A 337 9.34 -38.96 -31.25
N GLY A 338 9.23 -37.88 -30.49
CA GLY A 338 9.57 -37.87 -29.06
C GLY A 338 8.58 -38.61 -28.15
N ARG A 339 7.34 -38.87 -28.60
CA ARG A 339 6.33 -39.61 -27.82
C ARG A 339 6.42 -41.14 -27.92
N GLN A 340 7.28 -41.67 -28.78
CA GLN A 340 7.46 -43.13 -28.92
C GLN A 340 8.67 -43.68 -28.14
N ALA A 341 9.33 -42.86 -27.30
CA ALA A 341 10.58 -43.24 -26.63
C ALA A 341 10.50 -43.38 -25.10
N GLU A 342 9.32 -43.27 -24.49
CA GLU A 342 9.16 -43.41 -23.04
C GLU A 342 7.99 -44.35 -22.70
N GLU A 343 8.21 -45.65 -22.91
CA GLU A 343 7.58 -46.70 -22.11
C GLU A 343 8.73 -47.47 -21.44
N PRO A 344 8.95 -47.34 -20.12
CA PRO A 344 9.72 -48.31 -19.37
C PRO A 344 8.78 -49.41 -18.87
N THR A 345 9.03 -50.62 -19.36
CA THR A 345 8.56 -51.90 -18.85
C THR A 345 8.91 -52.06 -17.37
N GLU A 346 7.91 -52.45 -16.59
CA GLU A 346 8.06 -53.10 -15.28
C GLU A 346 8.83 -54.41 -15.47
N ASP A 347 9.77 -54.72 -14.58
CA ASP A 347 10.08 -56.09 -14.12
C ASP A 347 11.01 -56.05 -12.89
N GLU A 348 10.85 -57.09 -12.09
CA GLU A 348 11.23 -57.37 -10.70
C GLU A 348 12.74 -57.51 -10.46
N GLU A 349 13.20 -57.33 -9.21
CA GLU A 349 13.89 -58.39 -8.43
C GLU A 349 14.39 -57.88 -7.06
N GLU A 350 14.17 -58.74 -6.06
CA GLU A 350 14.62 -58.69 -4.68
C GLU A 350 16.15 -58.85 -4.57
N GLN A 351 16.77 -58.20 -3.58
CA GLN A 351 17.79 -58.88 -2.75
C GLN A 351 18.07 -58.12 -1.45
N GLU A 352 17.96 -58.90 -0.37
CA GLU A 352 18.40 -58.62 1.00
C GLU A 352 19.93 -58.45 1.05
N GLU A 353 20.42 -57.58 1.94
CA GLU A 353 21.63 -57.91 2.72
C GLU A 353 21.63 -57.11 4.03
N GLU A 354 21.70 -57.88 5.12
CA GLU A 354 21.94 -57.46 6.50
C GLU A 354 23.39 -56.93 6.67
N GLY A 355 23.63 -56.17 7.75
CA GLY A 355 24.98 -56.13 8.34
C GLY A 355 25.40 -54.84 9.03
N GLU A 356 25.41 -54.91 10.37
CA GLU A 356 26.46 -54.42 11.31
C GLU A 356 26.65 -52.88 11.46
N GLU A 357 26.41 -52.29 12.65
CA GLU A 357 27.32 -52.19 13.81
C GLU A 357 28.67 -51.54 13.41
N GLU A 358 29.06 -50.34 13.87
CA GLU A 358 29.60 -50.02 15.19
C GLU A 358 29.97 -48.51 15.29
N GLU A 359 29.99 -48.01 16.53
CA GLU A 359 30.95 -47.08 17.19
C GLU A 359 31.29 -45.69 16.61
N GLU A 360 30.98 -44.62 17.38
CA GLU A 360 31.93 -43.77 18.15
C GLU A 360 32.96 -43.00 17.31
N GLU A 361 32.89 -41.65 17.35
CA GLU A 361 34.02 -40.83 17.81
C GLU A 361 33.62 -39.34 17.96
N GLU A 362 33.88 -38.82 19.16
CA GLU A 362 34.08 -37.40 19.44
C GLU A 362 35.33 -36.86 18.69
N GLU A 363 35.28 -35.63 18.17
CA GLU A 363 36.30 -34.63 18.50
C GLU A 363 35.94 -33.19 18.04
N PRO A 364 36.55 -32.15 18.67
CA PRO A 364 36.11 -30.76 18.58
C PRO A 364 37.05 -29.83 17.78
N ALA A 365 36.59 -28.57 17.70
CA ALA A 365 37.36 -27.32 17.53
C ALA A 365 37.88 -26.92 16.13
N LYS A 366 37.48 -25.71 15.71
CA LYS A 366 38.35 -24.59 15.27
C LYS A 366 37.55 -23.42 14.69
N LYS A 367 37.64 -22.24 15.31
CA LYS A 367 37.53 -20.86 14.75
C LYS A 367 37.48 -19.90 15.95
N SER A 368 38.07 -18.72 15.97
CA SER A 368 38.92 -17.96 15.05
C SER A 368 39.53 -16.84 15.90
N THR A 369 40.79 -16.51 15.63
CA THR A 369 41.63 -15.59 16.39
C THR A 369 41.21 -14.12 16.25
N ARG A 370 41.29 -13.42 17.39
CA ARG A 370 40.94 -12.02 17.65
C ARG A 370 42.10 -11.10 17.22
N GLY A 371 41.89 -10.32 16.16
CA GLY A 371 42.83 -9.30 15.68
C GLY A 371 42.71 -7.97 16.44
N ARG A 372 43.73 -7.62 17.21
CA ARG A 372 43.92 -6.40 18.00
C ARG A 372 44.81 -5.43 17.19
N LYS A 373 44.36 -4.21 16.90
CA LYS A 373 45.22 -3.15 16.33
C LYS A 373 45.26 -1.93 17.25
N LYS A 374 46.44 -1.69 17.82
CA LYS A 374 46.85 -0.47 18.55
C LYS A 374 47.31 0.58 17.53
N GLY A 375 47.02 1.85 17.80
CA GLY A 375 47.62 3.01 17.14
C GLY A 375 47.81 4.16 18.14
N SER A 376 49.00 4.23 18.74
CA SER A 376 49.62 5.42 19.34
C SER A 376 49.93 6.41 18.21
N GLY A 377 49.83 7.75 18.28
CA GLY A 377 50.02 8.70 19.37
C GLY A 377 51.08 9.72 18.93
N LYS A 378 50.78 11.03 18.88
CA LYS A 378 51.80 12.10 18.91
C LYS A 378 51.22 13.46 19.33
N LYS A 379 51.71 13.92 20.48
CA LYS A 379 51.85 15.30 21.00
C LYS A 379 52.71 16.17 20.04
N LEU A 380 52.82 17.50 20.06
CA LEU A 380 52.68 18.57 21.06
C LEU A 380 52.74 19.91 20.27
N GLY A 381 52.20 21.02 20.79
CA GLY A 381 52.61 22.37 20.34
C GLY A 381 51.61 23.48 20.64
N SER A 382 51.83 24.19 21.76
CA SER A 382 51.32 25.54 22.02
C SER A 382 52.53 26.48 22.15
N PRO A 383 52.39 27.79 21.88
CA PRO A 383 52.14 28.73 22.98
C PRO A 383 51.12 29.87 22.65
N ALA A 384 50.75 30.60 23.70
CA ALA A 384 49.59 31.50 23.88
C ALA A 384 49.90 33.01 23.63
N PRO A 385 49.18 34.00 24.25
CA PRO A 385 47.96 34.74 23.83
C PRO A 385 48.26 36.28 23.71
N PRO A 386 47.34 37.31 23.69
CA PRO A 386 46.10 37.62 24.47
C PRO A 386 44.92 38.15 23.57
N SER A 387 43.70 38.57 23.98
CA SER A 387 43.21 39.32 25.14
C SER A 387 41.66 39.30 25.24
N THR A 388 41.16 39.18 26.49
CA THR A 388 40.00 39.80 27.16
C THR A 388 38.74 40.29 26.43
N ALA A 389 37.56 39.80 26.86
CA ALA A 389 36.37 40.55 27.36
C ALA A 389 35.12 39.62 27.32
N SER A 390 34.73 39.00 28.44
CA SER A 390 33.65 39.39 29.36
C SER A 390 32.22 39.37 28.78
N ALA A 391 31.45 38.33 29.12
CA ALA A 391 30.01 38.44 29.40
C ALA A 391 29.53 37.16 30.11
N ASP A 392 29.15 37.32 31.37
CA ASP A 392 28.52 36.32 32.23
C ASP A 392 27.14 35.92 31.71
N VAL A 393 26.87 34.60 31.62
CA VAL A 393 25.51 34.07 31.51
C VAL A 393 25.33 32.95 32.55
N PRO A 394 24.37 33.05 33.47
CA PRO A 394 24.16 32.05 34.52
C PRO A 394 23.42 30.81 33.99
N LEU A 395 24.04 29.63 34.18
CA LEU A 395 23.45 28.32 33.93
C LEU A 395 22.45 27.96 35.05
N THR A 396 21.16 28.11 34.80
CA THR A 396 20.11 27.58 35.68
C THR A 396 19.83 26.10 35.40
N ARG A 397 20.38 25.27 36.29
CA ARG A 397 19.68 24.27 37.13
C ARG A 397 18.72 23.27 36.46
N SER A 398 19.27 22.06 36.30
CA SER A 398 18.66 20.72 36.35
C SER A 398 17.28 20.63 37.02
N THR A 399 16.28 20.15 36.26
CA THR A 399 15.00 19.67 36.77
C THR A 399 15.06 18.17 37.06
N ARG A 400 14.95 17.83 38.35
CA ARG A 400 14.72 16.48 38.86
C ARG A 400 13.37 15.93 38.37
N LEU A 401 13.40 14.71 37.83
CA LEU A 401 12.25 13.84 37.66
C LEU A 401 11.57 13.56 39.01
N ARG A 402 10.30 13.96 39.14
CA ARG A 402 9.45 13.69 40.31
C ARG A 402 8.65 12.42 40.04
N LYS A 403 8.82 11.39 40.89
CA LYS A 403 7.98 10.17 40.91
C LYS A 403 6.52 10.54 41.21
N PRO A 404 5.53 9.94 40.54
CA PRO A 404 4.13 10.08 40.92
C PRO A 404 3.84 9.32 42.22
N ALA A 405 3.04 9.93 43.09
CA ALA A 405 2.57 9.37 44.34
C ALA A 405 1.58 8.23 44.07
N ARG A 406 1.76 7.12 44.80
CA ARG A 406 0.87 5.97 44.85
C ARG A 406 -0.35 6.35 45.68
N GLN A 407 -1.55 6.35 45.10
CA GLN A 407 -2.80 6.33 45.87
C GLN A 407 -3.04 4.89 46.33
N GLU A 408 -3.09 4.68 47.63
CA GLU A 408 -3.56 3.43 48.23
C GLU A 408 -5.09 3.46 48.27
N LEU A 409 -5.68 2.30 47.93
CA LEU A 409 -7.10 1.97 48.03
C LEU A 409 -7.41 1.45 49.43
#